data_AF-A0A953BJI0-F1
#
_entry.id   AF-A0A953BJI0-F1
#
_cell.length_a   1.000
_cell.length_b   1.000
_cell.length_c   1.000
_cell.angle_alpha   90.00
_cell.angle_beta   90.00
_cell.angle_gamma   90.00
#
_symmetry.space_group_name_H-M   'P 1'
#
loop_
_entity.id
_entity.type
_entity.pdbx_description
1 polymer ?
#
loop_
_entity_poly.entity_id
_entity_poly.type
_entity_poly.pdbx_seq_one_letter_code
_entity_poly.pdbx_strand_id
1 'polypeptide(L)'
;MDKAQAKAIAKAVGGEEWQSGGGIYVVALRRPDGSIVVFSDDAVAEYADDEAFDAGTPTTSILLRDDPTEYWVIQDEEGTVMLADPEHGRGWPDEYEAEHEARGLESRTGLKTWARRQRLEDTLPAKSP
;
A
#
# COMPACT_ATOMS: atom_id res chain seq x y z
N MET A 1 2.37 -6.54 5.31
CA MET A 1 3.63 -7.09 5.90
C MET A 1 3.43 -8.57 6.20
N ASP A 2 4.45 -9.40 5.97
CA ASP A 2 4.41 -10.83 6.31
C ASP A 2 4.90 -11.14 7.75
N LYS A 3 4.75 -12.40 8.17
CA LYS A 3 5.13 -12.85 9.52
C LYS A 3 6.64 -12.72 9.81
N ALA A 4 7.49 -13.00 8.83
CA ALA A 4 8.94 -12.98 9.01
C ALA A 4 9.44 -11.54 9.21
N GLN A 5 8.91 -10.61 8.42
CA GLN A 5 9.12 -9.18 8.54
C GLN A 5 8.62 -8.67 9.90
N ALA A 6 7.38 -9.00 10.28
CA ALA A 6 6.81 -8.59 11.57
C ALA A 6 7.67 -9.07 12.75
N LYS A 7 8.13 -10.32 12.71
CA LYS A 7 9.02 -10.87 13.75
C LYS A 7 10.36 -10.14 13.82
N ALA A 8 10.93 -9.75 12.68
CA ALA A 8 12.17 -8.99 12.65
C ALA A 8 12.00 -7.60 13.27
N ILE A 9 10.91 -6.91 12.96
CA ILE A 9 10.57 -5.60 13.52
C ILE A 9 10.30 -5.71 15.03
N ALA A 10 9.46 -6.65 15.46
CA ALA A 10 9.13 -6.90 16.87
C ALA A 10 10.41 -7.06 17.71
N LYS A 11 11.36 -7.85 17.23
CA LYS A 11 12.68 -8.02 17.87
C LYS A 11 13.49 -6.73 17.92
N ALA A 12 13.42 -5.89 16.90
CA ALA A 12 14.18 -4.65 16.81
C ALA A 12 13.63 -3.56 17.72
N VAL A 13 12.30 -3.46 17.84
CA VAL A 13 11.62 -2.37 18.57
C VAL A 13 11.13 -2.76 19.96
N GLY A 14 11.21 -4.04 20.33
CA GLY A 14 10.69 -4.55 21.60
C GLY A 14 9.17 -4.66 21.65
N GLY A 15 8.52 -4.88 20.50
CA GLY A 15 7.08 -5.07 20.38
C GLY A 15 6.68 -6.54 20.24
N GLU A 16 5.41 -6.77 19.95
CA GLU A 16 4.81 -8.08 19.71
C GLU A 16 4.24 -8.14 18.30
N GLU A 17 4.52 -9.21 17.55
CA GLU A 17 3.83 -9.45 16.30
C GLU A 17 2.35 -9.82 16.54
N TRP A 18 1.47 -9.27 15.71
CA TRP A 18 0.04 -9.54 15.76
C TRP A 18 -0.50 -9.79 14.37
N GLN A 19 -1.39 -10.77 14.24
CA GLN A 19 -2.11 -11.02 13.00
C GLN A 19 -3.42 -10.24 13.02
N SER A 20 -3.51 -9.16 12.24
CA SER A 20 -4.68 -8.29 12.19
C SER A 20 -5.84 -8.87 11.35
N GLY A 21 -5.63 -10.04 10.72
CA GLY A 21 -6.58 -10.69 9.83
C GLY A 21 -6.15 -10.66 8.36
N GLY A 22 -6.81 -11.46 7.50
CA GLY A 22 -6.53 -11.45 6.05
C GLY A 22 -5.10 -11.85 5.64
N GLY A 23 -4.33 -12.48 6.53
CA GLY A 23 -2.92 -12.79 6.31
C GLY A 23 -1.95 -11.63 6.56
N ILE A 24 -2.46 -10.48 7.02
CA ILE A 24 -1.68 -9.29 7.33
C ILE A 24 -1.12 -9.41 8.75
N TYR A 25 0.18 -9.13 8.88
CA TYR A 25 0.86 -9.03 10.16
C TYR A 25 1.24 -7.59 10.43
N VAL A 26 1.14 -7.18 11.69
CA VAL A 26 1.60 -5.89 12.21
C VAL A 26 2.44 -6.13 13.47
N VAL A 27 3.13 -5.09 13.95
CA VAL A 27 3.81 -5.12 15.25
C VAL A 27 3.20 -4.08 16.16
N ALA A 28 2.79 -4.49 17.36
CA ALA A 28 2.31 -3.59 18.40
C ALA A 28 3.39 -3.41 19.48
N LEU A 29 3.75 -2.17 19.75
CA LEU A 29 4.60 -1.76 20.86
C LEU A 29 3.75 -1.03 21.90
N ARG A 30 3.55 -1.67 23.05
CA ARG A 30 2.85 -1.07 24.19
C ARG A 30 3.84 -0.26 25.01
N ARG A 31 3.52 1.02 25.22
CA ARG A 31 4.36 1.95 25.98
C ARG A 31 3.93 2.00 27.45
N PRO A 32 4.81 2.44 28.37
CA PRO A 32 4.48 2.54 29.79
C PRO A 32 3.39 3.55 30.14
N ASP A 33 3.12 4.51 29.25
CA ASP A 33 2.05 5.50 29.38
C ASP A 33 0.66 4.96 28.97
N GLY A 34 0.59 3.70 28.52
CA GLY A 34 -0.63 3.05 28.07
C GLY A 34 -0.87 3.18 26.57
N SER A 35 -0.10 4.00 25.85
CA SER A 35 -0.26 4.16 24.41
C SER A 35 0.31 2.96 23.64
N ILE A 36 -0.22 2.75 22.42
CA ILE A 36 0.14 1.63 21.57
C ILE A 36 0.65 2.19 20.25
N VAL A 37 1.86 1.80 19.85
CA VAL A 37 2.40 2.11 18.53
C VAL A 37 2.37 0.87 17.67
N VAL A 38 1.73 0.98 16.52
CA VAL A 38 1.52 -0.10 15.58
C VAL A 38 2.31 0.16 14.32
N PHE A 39 3.10 -0.82 13.92
CA PHE A 39 3.89 -0.81 12.69
C PHE A 39 3.25 -1.77 11.69
N SER A 40 2.80 -1.25 10.55
CA SER A 40 2.42 -2.03 9.37
C SER A 40 3.42 -1.78 8.23
N ASP A 41 3.16 -2.38 7.06
CA ASP A 41 3.83 -2.03 5.81
C ASP A 41 3.45 -0.66 5.27
N ASP A 42 2.25 -0.18 5.58
CA ASP A 42 1.73 1.08 5.04
C ASP A 42 1.96 2.28 5.97
N ALA A 43 1.99 2.05 7.28
CA ALA A 43 2.02 3.14 8.25
C ALA A 43 2.63 2.75 9.60
N VAL A 44 3.05 3.78 10.34
CA VAL A 44 3.24 3.75 11.79
C VAL A 44 2.13 4.57 12.42
N ALA A 45 1.31 3.94 13.27
CA ALA A 45 0.16 4.58 13.89
C ALA A 45 0.25 4.51 15.42
N GLU A 46 -0.05 5.62 16.10
CA GLU A 46 -0.14 5.67 17.56
C GLU A 46 -1.60 5.74 18.00
N TYR A 47 -1.96 4.90 18.97
CA TYR A 47 -3.27 4.83 19.60
C TYR A 47 -3.12 5.19 21.07
N ALA A 48 -4.09 5.92 21.62
CA ALA A 48 -4.05 6.36 23.01
C ALA A 48 -4.09 5.19 24.00
N ASP A 49 -4.83 4.14 23.66
CA ASP A 49 -5.10 2.97 24.48
C ASP A 49 -5.63 1.81 23.61
N ASP A 50 -5.97 0.69 24.27
CA ASP A 50 -6.58 -0.49 23.64
C ASP A 50 -7.93 -0.22 22.99
N GLU A 51 -8.75 0.65 23.57
CA GLU A 51 -10.08 0.96 23.03
C GLU A 51 -9.95 1.72 21.70
N ALA A 52 -9.05 2.70 21.64
CA ALA A 52 -8.72 3.41 20.41
C ALA A 52 -8.10 2.49 19.36
N PHE A 53 -7.29 1.52 19.77
CA PHE A 53 -6.69 0.52 18.88
C PHE A 53 -7.75 -0.41 18.27
N ASP A 54 -8.63 -0.98 19.09
CA ASP A 54 -9.73 -1.83 18.63
C ASP A 54 -10.73 -1.08 17.75
N ALA A 55 -10.98 0.20 18.05
CA ALA A 55 -11.83 1.08 17.25
C ALA A 55 -11.15 1.57 15.95
N GLY A 56 -9.84 1.34 15.79
CA GLY A 56 -9.09 1.82 14.62
C GLY A 56 -8.97 3.34 14.55
N THR A 57 -8.93 4.03 15.68
CA THR A 57 -8.86 5.51 15.76
C THR A 57 -7.49 5.98 16.27
N PRO A 58 -6.48 6.09 15.38
CA PRO A 58 -5.16 6.54 15.80
C PRO A 58 -5.17 8.03 16.17
N THR A 59 -4.38 8.38 17.18
CA THR A 59 -4.08 9.77 17.56
C THR A 59 -3.12 10.44 16.57
N THR A 60 -2.23 9.66 15.95
CA THR A 60 -1.29 10.11 14.92
C THR A 60 -0.93 8.95 14.02
N SER A 61 -0.71 9.24 12.74
CA SER A 61 -0.23 8.26 11.76
C SER A 61 0.85 8.87 10.87
N ILE A 62 1.89 8.09 10.61
CA ILE A 62 2.95 8.37 9.64
C ILE A 62 2.80 7.32 8.55
N LEU A 63 2.46 7.75 7.33
CA LEU A 63 2.46 6.85 6.19
C LEU A 63 3.91 6.55 5.81
N LEU A 64 4.24 5.26 5.71
CA LEU A 64 5.58 4.78 5.35
C LEU A 64 5.79 4.78 3.84
N ARG A 65 4.70 4.81 3.08
CA ARG A 65 4.71 5.10 1.66
C ARG A 65 4.16 6.50 1.47
N ASP A 66 4.91 7.33 0.72
CA ASP A 66 4.27 8.36 -0.11
C ASP A 66 3.49 7.58 -1.17
N ASP A 67 2.33 7.02 -0.81
CA ASP A 67 1.41 6.43 -1.77
C ASP A 67 0.98 7.63 -2.63
N PRO A 68 1.50 7.79 -3.86
CA PRO A 68 1.21 8.99 -4.58
C PRO A 68 -0.29 8.98 -4.83
N THR A 69 -0.96 10.11 -4.58
CA THR A 69 -2.40 10.23 -4.85
C THR A 69 -2.70 9.93 -6.34
N GLU A 70 -1.66 10.04 -7.17
CA GLU A 70 -1.61 9.78 -8.59
C GLU A 70 -0.55 8.72 -8.93
N TYR A 71 -0.93 7.72 -9.71
CA TYR A 71 -0.05 6.71 -10.27
C TYR A 71 0.01 6.85 -11.79
N TRP A 72 0.96 6.16 -12.40
CA TRP A 72 1.00 5.95 -13.83
C TRP A 72 0.43 4.57 -14.17
N VAL A 73 -0.46 4.52 -15.14
CA VAL A 73 -1.08 3.30 -15.63
C VAL A 73 -0.84 3.17 -17.13
N ILE A 74 -0.87 1.95 -17.63
CA ILE A 74 -0.83 1.72 -19.09
C ILE A 74 -2.27 1.72 -19.59
N GLN A 75 -2.55 2.53 -20.61
CA GLN A 75 -3.85 2.60 -21.26
C GLN A 75 -3.72 2.15 -22.72
N ASP A 76 -4.71 1.43 -23.24
CA ASP A 76 -4.79 1.08 -24.66
C ASP A 76 -5.63 2.09 -25.48
N GLU A 77 -5.68 1.89 -26.80
CA GLU A 77 -6.47 2.73 -27.73
C GLU A 77 -7.99 2.73 -27.45
N GLU A 78 -8.52 1.69 -26.80
CA GLU A 78 -9.95 1.57 -26.45
C GLU A 78 -10.28 2.26 -25.11
N GLY A 79 -9.23 2.69 -24.41
CA GLY A 79 -9.32 3.38 -23.13
C GLY A 79 -9.28 2.44 -21.92
N THR A 80 -9.05 1.15 -22.13
CA THR A 80 -8.90 0.16 -21.07
C THR A 80 -7.61 0.41 -20.30
N VAL A 81 -7.69 0.38 -18.97
CA VAL A 81 -6.53 0.50 -18.09
C VAL A 81 -5.96 -0.89 -17.83
N MET A 82 -4.73 -1.11 -18.29
CA MET A 82 -3.95 -2.32 -18.13
C MET A 82 -2.92 -2.10 -17.02
N LEU A 83 -3.26 -2.45 -15.78
CA LEU A 83 -2.32 -2.37 -14.66
C LEU A 83 -1.37 -3.58 -14.71
N ALA A 84 -0.05 -3.34 -14.67
CA ALA A 84 0.93 -4.43 -14.65
C ALA A 84 2.13 -4.20 -13.72
N ASP A 85 2.03 -3.35 -12.70
CA ASP A 85 3.02 -3.34 -11.61
C ASP A 85 2.94 -4.69 -10.87
N PRO A 86 3.95 -5.57 -11.01
CA PRO A 86 3.90 -6.92 -10.47
C PRO A 86 4.15 -6.95 -8.96
N GLU A 87 4.72 -5.89 -8.39
CA GLU A 87 5.07 -5.82 -6.97
C GLU A 87 3.93 -5.27 -6.13
N HIS A 88 3.17 -4.32 -6.69
CA HIS A 88 2.17 -3.57 -5.93
C HIS A 88 0.72 -3.90 -6.28
N GLY A 89 0.48 -4.51 -7.45
CA GLY A 89 -0.88 -4.75 -7.95
C GLY A 89 -1.66 -3.46 -8.23
N ARG A 90 -0.94 -2.35 -8.51
CA ARG A 90 -1.47 -1.02 -8.82
C ARG A 90 -0.79 -0.46 -10.09
N GLY A 91 -0.86 0.85 -10.31
CA GLY A 91 -0.03 1.55 -11.30
C GLY A 91 1.37 1.85 -10.76
N TRP A 92 2.29 2.25 -11.64
CA TRP A 92 3.66 2.64 -11.31
C TRP A 92 3.72 3.98 -10.58
N PRO A 93 4.72 4.19 -9.69
CA PRO A 93 4.91 5.46 -9.00
C PRO A 93 5.50 6.56 -9.90
N ASP A 94 6.18 6.20 -10.99
CA ASP A 94 6.85 7.12 -11.89
C ASP A 94 6.48 6.92 -13.37
N GLU A 95 6.56 8.01 -14.13
CA GLU A 95 6.21 8.04 -15.55
C GLU A 95 7.16 7.21 -16.42
N TYR A 96 8.45 7.22 -16.07
CA TYR A 96 9.49 6.64 -16.89
C TYR A 96 9.37 5.12 -16.94
N GLU A 97 9.17 4.47 -15.79
CA GLU A 97 8.94 3.04 -15.70
C GLU A 97 7.63 2.63 -16.38
N ALA A 98 6.56 3.40 -16.16
CA ALA A 98 5.28 3.15 -16.83
C ALA A 98 5.40 3.23 -18.36
N GLU A 99 6.11 4.23 -18.88
CA GLU A 99 6.36 4.36 -20.32
C GLU A 99 7.26 3.23 -20.85
N HIS A 100 8.27 2.84 -20.06
CA HIS A 100 9.14 1.71 -20.41
C HIS A 100 8.32 0.44 -20.60
N GLU A 101 7.41 0.15 -19.66
CA GLU A 101 6.55 -1.01 -19.73
C GLU A 101 5.47 -0.90 -20.81
N ALA A 102 4.91 0.28 -21.06
CA ALA A 102 4.00 0.50 -22.20
C ALA A 102 4.67 0.15 -23.53
N ARG A 103 5.90 0.65 -23.76
CA ARG A 103 6.69 0.31 -24.96
C ARG A 103 7.03 -1.19 -25.02
N GLY A 104 7.36 -1.79 -23.86
CA GLY A 104 7.62 -3.22 -23.76
C GLY A 104 6.38 -4.05 -24.12
N LEU A 105 5.21 -3.66 -23.65
CA LEU A 105 3.94 -4.32 -23.92
C LEU A 105 3.54 -4.21 -25.39
N GLU A 106 3.69 -3.02 -25.99
CA GLU A 106 3.48 -2.81 -27.42
C GLU A 106 4.43 -3.68 -28.25
N SER A 107 5.73 -3.74 -27.90
CA SER A 107 6.69 -4.59 -28.60
C SER A 107 6.36 -6.09 -28.49
N ARG A 108 5.78 -6.54 -27.37
CA ARG A 108 5.46 -7.96 -27.11
C ARG A 108 4.14 -8.40 -27.75
N THR A 109 3.16 -7.51 -27.81
CA THR A 109 1.77 -7.86 -28.16
C THR A 109 1.27 -7.20 -29.44
N GLY A 110 1.93 -6.13 -29.90
CA GLY A 110 1.46 -5.27 -30.99
C GLY A 110 0.30 -4.35 -30.59
N LEU A 111 -0.14 -4.37 -29.33
CA LEU A 111 -1.14 -3.46 -28.81
C LEU A 111 -0.50 -2.10 -28.56
N LYS A 112 -1.01 -1.06 -29.23
CA LYS A 112 -0.59 0.30 -28.95
C LYS A 112 -1.05 0.70 -27.56
N THR A 113 -0.11 1.13 -26.74
CA THR A 113 -0.37 1.53 -25.37
C THR A 113 0.51 2.71 -24.98
N TRP A 114 0.11 3.47 -23.95
CA TRP A 114 0.91 4.56 -23.41
C TRP A 114 0.71 4.69 -21.90
N ALA A 115 1.69 5.31 -21.24
CA ALA A 115 1.57 5.68 -19.85
C ALA A 115 0.67 6.89 -19.68
N ARG A 116 -0.19 6.86 -18.67
CA ARG A 116 -1.10 7.94 -18.31
C ARG A 116 -1.14 8.08 -16.80
N ARG A 117 -1.24 9.32 -16.32
CA ARG A 117 -1.49 9.58 -14.92
C ARG A 117 -2.95 9.29 -14.53
N GLN A 118 -3.16 8.63 -13.39
CA GLN A 118 -4.46 8.26 -12.86
C GLN A 118 -4.47 8.40 -11.35
N ARG A 119 -5.57 8.90 -10.78
CA ARG A 119 -5.72 8.95 -9.33
C ARG A 119 -6.13 7.60 -8.77
N LEU A 120 -5.65 7.28 -7.57
CA LEU A 120 -5.99 6.03 -6.90
C LEU A 120 -7.51 5.86 -6.74
N GLU A 121 -8.22 6.95 -6.44
CA GLU A 121 -9.68 6.99 -6.27
C GLU A 121 -10.46 6.55 -7.52
N ASP A 122 -9.88 6.69 -8.70
CA ASP A 122 -10.48 6.27 -9.99
C ASP A 122 -10.26 4.78 -10.28
N THR A 123 -9.48 4.09 -9.45
CA THR A 123 -9.04 2.70 -9.66
C THR A 123 -9.84 1.69 -8.84
N LEU A 124 -10.51 2.14 -7.78
CA LEU A 124 -11.35 1.30 -6.94
C LEU A 124 -12.75 1.18 -7.56
N PRO A 125 -13.35 -0.02 -7.65
CA PRO A 125 -14.78 -0.10 -7.94
C PRO A 125 -15.52 0.73 -6.88
N ALA A 126 -16.44 1.60 -7.34
CA ALA A 126 -17.28 2.38 -6.45
C ALA A 126 -17.81 1.45 -5.34
N LYS A 127 -17.59 1.84 -4.06
CA LYS A 127 -18.14 1.09 -2.94
C LYS A 127 -19.61 0.82 -3.25
N SER A 128 -19.96 -0.46 -3.42
CA SER A 128 -21.36 -0.83 -3.59
C SER A 128 -22.12 -0.35 -2.36
N PRO A 129 -23.30 0.29 -2.55
CA PRO A 129 -24.06 0.90 -1.47
C PRO A 129 -24.49 -0.11 -0.40
#